data_AF-A0A528HQF3-F1
#
_entry.id   AF-A0A528HQF3-F1
#
_cell.length_a   1.000
_cell.length_b   1.000
_cell.length_c   1.000
_cell.angle_alpha   90.00
_cell.angle_beta   90.00
_cell.angle_gamma   90.00
#
_symmetry.space_group_name_H-M   'P 1'
#
loop_
_entity.id
_entity.type
_entity.pdbx_description
1 polymer ?
#
loop_
_entity_poly.entity_id
_entity_poly.type
_entity_poly.pdbx_seq_one_letter_code
_entity_poly.pdbx_strand_id
1 'polypeptide(L)' 'MTPFGHVKEIWRYPVSSMGGERLDGTELVEGGIPGDRIWGIADRRDGIVAAPEKRKHWRPLPNLLARLKG' A
#
# COMPACT_ATOMS: atom_id res chain seq x y z
N MET A 1 -2.56 33.64 -2.53
CA MET A 1 -3.14 32.31 -2.30
C MET A 1 -3.32 32.11 -0.82
N THR A 2 -4.51 31.70 -0.36
CA THR A 2 -4.76 31.40 1.06
C THR A 2 -4.54 29.91 1.29
N PRO A 3 -3.67 29.49 2.23
CA PRO A 3 -3.51 28.08 2.55
C PRO A 3 -4.81 27.48 3.09
N PHE A 4 -5.21 26.31 2.57
CA PHE A 4 -6.42 25.60 3.04
C PHE A 4 -6.10 24.45 4.01
N GLY A 5 -4.82 24.11 4.19
CA GLY A 5 -4.40 23.01 5.06
C GLY A 5 -2.91 22.70 4.93
N HIS A 6 -2.47 21.67 5.68
CA HIS A 6 -1.13 21.08 5.59
C HIS A 6 -1.25 19.56 5.49
N VAL A 7 -0.28 18.93 4.81
CA VAL A 7 -0.19 17.47 4.75
C VAL A 7 0.27 16.97 6.12
N LYS A 8 -0.56 16.16 6.78
CA LYS A 8 -0.22 15.57 8.09
C LYS A 8 0.73 14.39 7.95
N GLU A 9 0.45 13.50 7.00
CA GLU A 9 1.19 12.26 6.77
C GLU A 9 1.13 11.87 5.31
N ILE A 10 2.17 11.19 4.83
CA ILE A 10 2.22 10.55 3.53
C ILE A 10 2.43 9.05 3.78
N TRP A 11 1.63 8.22 3.12
CA TRP A 11 1.70 6.77 3.23
C TRP A 11 1.88 6.14 1.86
N ARG A 12 2.73 5.12 1.79
CA ARG A 12 2.93 4.26 0.61
C ARG A 12 2.62 2.82 0.97
N TYR A 13 2.00 2.09 0.05
CA TYR A 13 1.58 0.70 0.24
C TYR A 13 2.21 -0.19 -0.84
N PRO A 14 3.45 -0.68 -0.64
CA PRO A 14 4.18 -1.40 -1.69
C PRO A 14 3.51 -2.69 -2.19
N VAL A 15 2.71 -3.33 -1.33
CA VAL A 15 1.98 -4.57 -1.63
C VAL A 15 0.48 -4.30 -1.48
N SER A 16 -0.31 -4.69 -2.48
CA SER A 16 -1.78 -4.57 -2.42
C SER A 16 -2.34 -5.27 -1.19
N SER A 17 -3.34 -4.63 -0.57
CA SER A 17 -4.10 -5.15 0.58
C SER A 17 -3.29 -5.36 1.87
N MET A 18 -2.01 -5.02 1.90
CA MET A 18 -1.17 -4.97 3.10
C MET A 18 -1.12 -3.56 3.69
N GLY A 19 -0.73 -3.47 4.96
CA GLY A 19 -0.37 -2.19 5.58
C GLY A 19 0.91 -1.62 4.97
N GLY A 20 1.01 -0.29 4.94
CA GLY A 20 2.08 0.44 4.27
C GLY A 20 3.16 0.98 5.20
N GLU A 21 3.93 1.92 4.67
CA GLU A 21 4.98 2.67 5.34
C GLU A 21 4.67 4.17 5.32
N ARG A 22 5.04 4.87 6.40
CA ARG A 22 4.98 6.34 6.45
C ARG A 22 6.22 6.90 5.75
N LEU A 23 6.02 7.90 4.90
CA LEU A 23 7.09 8.64 4.24
C LEU A 23 7.21 10.04 4.84
N ASP A 24 8.44 10.56 4.89
CA ASP A 24 8.70 11.96 5.27
C ASP A 24 8.57 12.91 4.06
N GLY A 25 8.66 12.38 2.84
CA GLY A 25 8.48 13.12 1.59
C GLY A 25 8.54 12.17 0.39
N THR A 26 7.99 12.59 -0.74
CA THR A 26 8.08 11.88 -2.02
C THR A 26 7.82 12.83 -3.17
N GLU A 27 8.33 12.48 -4.34
CA GLU A 27 7.87 13.07 -5.60
C GLU A 27 6.53 12.44 -6.00
N LEU A 28 5.71 13.24 -6.69
CA LEU A 28 4.49 12.77 -7.34
C LEU A 28 4.76 12.71 -8.84
N VAL A 29 4.68 11.52 -9.42
CA VAL A 29 4.78 11.31 -10.87
C VAL A 29 3.40 11.02 -11.45
N GLU A 30 3.30 10.91 -12.78
CA GLU A 30 2.03 10.61 -13.47
C GLU A 30 1.33 9.35 -12.92
N GLY A 31 2.12 8.33 -12.53
CA GLY A 31 1.62 7.09 -11.92
C GLY A 31 1.37 7.14 -10.41
N GLY A 32 1.54 8.29 -9.76
CA GLY A 32 1.40 8.44 -8.31
C GLY A 32 2.72 8.43 -7.56
N ILE A 33 2.72 7.89 -6.34
CA ILE A 33 3.92 7.78 -5.49
C ILE A 33 4.78 6.61 -6.00
N PRO A 34 6.07 6.81 -6.33
CA PRO A 34 6.95 5.72 -6.73
C PRO A 34 6.97 4.57 -5.70
N GLY A 35 6.73 3.37 -6.20
CA GLY A 35 6.71 2.16 -5.39
C GLY A 35 5.38 1.87 -4.68
N ASP A 36 4.35 2.69 -4.88
CA ASP A 36 3.00 2.37 -4.41
C ASP A 36 2.38 1.23 -5.22
N ARG A 37 1.83 0.22 -4.54
CA ARG A 37 1.08 -0.91 -5.08
C ARG A 37 1.76 -1.67 -6.23
N ILE A 38 3.09 -1.74 -6.20
CA ILE A 38 3.87 -2.43 -7.24
C ILE A 38 3.87 -3.96 -7.11
N TRP A 39 3.40 -4.50 -5.97
CA TRP A 39 3.30 -5.93 -5.71
C TRP A 39 1.88 -6.36 -5.32
N GLY A 40 1.57 -7.63 -5.52
CA GLY A 40 0.36 -8.29 -5.04
C GLY A 40 0.68 -9.68 -4.52
N ILE A 41 -0.19 -10.19 -3.65
CA ILE A 41 -0.10 -11.57 -3.14
C ILE A 41 -1.15 -12.41 -3.86
N ALA A 42 -0.72 -13.56 -4.38
CA ALA A 42 -1.59 -14.59 -4.90
C ALA A 42 -1.42 -15.87 -4.08
N ASP A 43 -2.51 -16.58 -3.86
CA ASP A 43 -2.46 -17.90 -3.23
C ASP A 43 -1.75 -18.90 -4.15
N ARG A 44 -0.76 -19.62 -3.65
CA ARG A 44 -0.05 -20.63 -4.46
C ARG A 44 -0.92 -21.82 -4.85
N ARG A 45 -2.04 -22.06 -4.14
CA ARG A 45 -2.91 -23.20 -4.36
C ARG A 45 -3.80 -23.03 -5.59
N ASP A 46 -4.38 -21.84 -5.76
CA ASP A 46 -5.38 -21.55 -6.78
C ASP A 46 -5.01 -20.35 -7.69
N GLY A 47 -3.89 -19.68 -7.42
CA GLY A 47 -3.44 -18.49 -8.16
C GLY A 47 -4.29 -17.24 -7.90
N ILE A 48 -5.23 -17.29 -6.97
CA ILE A 48 -6.17 -16.19 -6.76
C ILE A 48 -5.52 -15.09 -5.94
N VAL A 49 -5.65 -13.86 -6.45
CA VAL A 49 -5.17 -12.63 -5.79
C VAL A 49 -5.86 -12.45 -4.44
N ALA A 50 -5.09 -12.00 -3.45
CA ALA A 50 -5.58 -11.73 -2.11
C ALA A 50 -6.74 -10.73 -2.13
N ALA A 51 -7.81 -11.08 -1.41
CA ALA A 51 -9.01 -10.26 -1.26
C ALA A 51 -9.53 -10.36 0.18
N PRO A 52 -8.93 -9.60 1.13
CA PRO A 52 -9.28 -9.64 2.56
C PRO A 52 -10.76 -9.38 2.85
N GLU A 53 -11.39 -8.56 2.01
CA GLU A 53 -12.81 -8.20 2.08
C GLU A 53 -13.73 -9.36 1.66
N LYS A 54 -13.23 -10.33 0.88
CA LYS A 54 -14.01 -11.47 0.35
C LYS A 54 -13.70 -12.80 1.01
N ARG A 55 -12.46 -13.02 1.47
CA ARG A 55 -11.98 -14.34 1.91
C ARG A 55 -11.38 -14.28 3.31
N LYS A 56 -11.92 -15.09 4.23
CA LYS A 56 -11.56 -15.04 5.67
C LYS A 56 -10.06 -15.21 5.93
N HIS A 57 -9.38 -16.10 5.21
CA HIS A 57 -7.95 -16.33 5.43
C HIS A 57 -7.05 -15.15 5.00
N TRP A 58 -7.55 -14.23 4.17
CA TRP A 58 -6.84 -13.01 3.79
C TRP A 58 -7.09 -11.84 4.75
N ARG A 59 -8.06 -11.93 5.67
CA ARG A 59 -8.38 -10.85 6.63
C ARG A 59 -7.21 -10.35 7.48
N PRO A 60 -6.20 -11.17 7.84
CA PRO A 60 -5.03 -10.66 8.55
C PRO A 60 -4.12 -9.76 7.71
N LEU A 61 -4.24 -9.79 6.37
CA LEU A 61 -3.28 -9.17 5.47
C LEU A 61 -3.09 -7.66 5.66
N PRO A 62 -4.13 -6.84 5.90
CA PRO A 62 -3.96 -5.42 6.17
C PRO A 62 -3.15 -5.10 7.43
N ASN A 63 -3.01 -6.05 8.36
CA ASN A 63 -2.21 -5.89 9.58
C ASN A 63 -0.73 -6.23 9.38
N LEU A 64 -0.37 -6.82 8.23
CA LEU A 64 1.02 -7.08 7.87
C LEU A 64 1.59 -5.87 7.14
N LEU A 65 2.71 -5.36 7.62
CA LEU A 65 3.34 -4.15 7.08
C LEU A 65 4.33 -4.51 5.96
N ALA A 66 4.25 -3.78 4.86
CA ALA A 66 5.23 -3.80 3.78
C ALA A 66 5.93 -2.43 3.68
N ARG A 67 7.24 -2.47 3.43
CA ARG A 67 8.05 -1.29 3.13
C ARG A 67 9.09 -1.61 2.07
N LEU A 68 9.48 -0.63 1.27
CA LEU A 68 10.64 -0.78 0.39
C LEU A 68 11.93 -0.64 1.20
N LYS A 69 12.95 -1.40 0.81
CA LYS A 69 14.30 -1.21 1.34
C LYS A 69 14.90 0.00 0.62
N GLY A 70 15.37 0.98 1.39
CA GLY A 70 16.19 2.08 0.89
C GLY A 70 17.58 1.62 0.46
#